data_AF-A0A655JCD9-F1
#
_entry.id   AF-A0A655JCD9-F1
#
_cell.length_a   1.000
_cell.length_b   1.000
_cell.length_c   1.000
_cell.angle_alpha   90.00
_cell.angle_beta   90.00
_cell.angle_gamma   90.00
#
_symmetry.space_group_name_H-M   'P 1'
#
loop_
_entity.id
_entity.type
_entity.pdbx_description
1 polymer ?
#
loop_
_entity_poly.entity_id
_entity_poly.type
_entity_poly.pdbx_seq_one_letter_code
_entity_poly.pdbx_strand_id
1 'polypeptide(L)' 'MAAYQVSGEYAMIRAAAANNWIDERAAVLESLTGIRRAGADIVLTYWAVDAAGWLT' A
#
# COMPACT_ATOMS: atom_id res chain seq x y z
N MET A 1 -0.72 -3.65 -17.39
CA MET A 1 -1.98 -3.97 -16.66
C MET A 1 -2.13 -3.05 -15.45
N ALA A 2 -3.34 -2.85 -14.92
CA ALA A 2 -3.56 -2.02 -13.72
C ALA A 2 -4.16 -2.86 -12.57
N ALA A 3 -3.80 -2.53 -11.34
CA ALA A 3 -4.36 -3.11 -10.12
C ALA A 3 -4.95 -2.01 -9.23
N TYR A 4 -6.02 -2.32 -8.51
CA TYR A 4 -6.64 -1.43 -7.53
C TYR A 4 -6.54 -2.07 -6.15
N GLN A 5 -5.81 -1.43 -5.24
CA GLN A 5 -5.78 -1.80 -3.84
C GLN A 5 -7.06 -1.28 -3.18
N VAL A 6 -7.98 -2.19 -2.87
CA VAL A 6 -9.34 -1.80 -2.45
C VAL A 6 -9.36 -1.23 -1.03
N SER A 7 -10.48 -0.59 -0.68
CA SER A 7 -10.69 0.02 0.64
C SER A 7 -10.53 -0.96 1.81
N GLY A 8 -10.86 -2.24 1.63
CA GLY A 8 -10.65 -3.27 2.64
C GLY A 8 -9.16 -3.53 2.94
N GLU A 9 -8.33 -3.59 1.89
CA GLU A 9 -6.88 -3.74 2.04
C GLU A 9 -6.25 -2.52 2.70
N TYR A 10 -6.71 -1.32 2.34
CA TYR A 10 -6.32 -0.07 2.99
C TYR A 10 -6.69 -0.11 4.49
N ALA A 11 -7.95 -0.36 4.81
CA ALA A 11 -8.45 -0.37 6.19
C ALA A 11 -7.75 -1.43 7.05
N MET A 12 -7.43 -2.59 6.48
CA MET A 12 -6.70 -3.65 7.15
C MET A 12 -5.31 -3.20 7.61
N ILE A 13 -4.52 -2.56 6.72
CA ILE A 13 -3.19 -2.05 7.09
C ILE A 13 -3.31 -0.92 8.12
N ARG A 14 -4.23 0.04 7.90
CA ARG A 14 -4.49 1.13 8.87
C ARG A 14 -4.81 0.60 10.26
N ALA A 15 -5.69 -0.41 10.34
CA ALA A 15 -6.13 -0.98 11.60
C ALA A 15 -5.00 -1.74 12.31
N ALA A 16 -4.22 -2.53 11.57
CA ALA A 16 -3.07 -3.25 12.13
C ALA A 16 -1.99 -2.29 12.63
N ALA A 17 -1.70 -1.22 11.88
CA ALA A 17 -0.79 -0.15 12.31
C ALA A 17 -1.29 0.58 13.56
N ALA A 18 -2.58 0.93 13.61
CA ALA A 18 -3.20 1.59 14.77
C ALA A 18 -3.13 0.75 16.06
N ASN A 19 -3.07 -0.58 15.93
CA ASN A 19 -2.87 -1.50 17.06
C ASN A 19 -1.38 -1.81 17.33
N ASN A 20 -0.45 -1.14 16.65
CA ASN A 20 1.00 -1.37 16.72
C ASN A 20 1.43 -2.82 16.40
N TRP A 21 0.68 -3.51 15.54
CA TRP A 21 1.01 -4.88 15.12
C TRP A 21 2.03 -4.91 13.98
N ILE A 22 2.09 -3.85 13.18
CA ILE A 22 2.97 -3.71 12.02
C ILE A 22 3.48 -2.27 11.92
N ASP A 23 4.63 -2.10 11.26
CA ASP A 23 5.06 -0.79 10.77
C ASP A 23 4.26 -0.43 9.51
N GLU A 24 3.53 0.68 9.56
CA GLU A 24 2.60 1.09 8.51
C GLU A 24 3.31 1.37 7.19
N ARG A 25 4.37 2.18 7.23
CA ARG A 25 5.10 2.60 6.03
C ARG A 25 5.72 1.40 5.33
N ALA A 26 6.39 0.52 6.08
CA ALA A 26 7.01 -0.69 5.55
C ALA A 26 5.96 -1.61 4.92
N ALA A 27 4.85 -1.87 5.63
CA ALA A 27 3.80 -2.75 5.13
C ALA A 27 3.12 -2.21 3.86
N VAL A 28 2.86 -0.90 3.78
CA VAL A 28 2.30 -0.27 2.58
C VAL A 28 3.28 -0.38 1.42
N LEU A 29 4.55 -0.02 1.61
CA LEU A 29 5.55 -0.08 0.54
C LEU A 29 5.78 -1.52 0.06
N GLU A 30 5.76 -2.51 0.95
CA GLU A 30 5.86 -3.92 0.58
C GLU A 30 4.64 -4.38 -0.24
N SER A 31 3.43 -3.98 0.15
CA SER A 31 2.21 -4.28 -0.62
C SER A 31 2.27 -3.70 -2.03
N LEU A 32 2.63 -2.42 -2.17
CA LEU A 32 2.76 -1.76 -3.49
C LEU A 32 3.86 -2.41 -4.34
N THR A 33 4.98 -2.76 -3.72
CA THR A 33 6.07 -3.47 -4.40
C THR A 33 5.62 -4.87 -4.86
N GLY A 34 4.84 -5.58 -4.03
CA GLY A 34 4.25 -6.87 -4.37
C GLY A 34 3.32 -6.79 -5.58
N ILE A 35 2.46 -5.77 -5.64
CA ILE A 35 1.56 -5.51 -6.77
C ILE A 35 2.37 -5.22 -8.05
N ARG A 36 3.40 -4.37 -7.97
CA ARG A 36 4.30 -4.09 -9.09
C ARG A 36 5.00 -5.36 -9.59
N ARG A 37 5.46 -6.21 -8.66
CA ARG A 37 6.12 -7.49 -8.94
C ARG A 37 5.16 -8.50 -9.59
N ALA A 38 3.87 -8.47 -9.25
CA ALA A 38 2.85 -9.29 -9.89
C ALA A 38 2.56 -8.90 -11.35
N GLY A 39 3.15 -7.79 -11.83
CA GLY A 39 3.09 -7.36 -13.22
C GLY A 39 2.25 -6.09 -13.45
N ALA A 40 1.64 -5.51 -12.41
CA ALA A 40 0.89 -4.27 -12.57
C ALA A 40 1.83 -3.08 -12.86
N ASP A 41 1.55 -2.38 -13.95
CA ASP A 41 2.27 -1.15 -14.34
C ASP A 41 1.66 0.09 -13.69
N ILE A 42 0.38 0.01 -13.31
CA ILE A 42 -0.39 1.07 -12.66
C ILE A 42 -1.05 0.51 -11.42
N VAL A 43 -0.91 1.21 -10.29
CA VAL A 43 -1.58 0.87 -9.03
C VAL A 43 -2.47 2.02 -8.59
N LEU A 44 -3.77 1.78 -8.52
CA LEU A 44 -4.73 2.69 -7.92
C LEU A 44 -4.81 2.36 -6.43
N THR A 45 -4.51 3.32 -5.56
CA THR A 45 -4.49 3.11 -4.11
C THR A 45 -4.78 4.42 -3.37
N TYR A 46 -5.38 4.30 -2.18
CA TYR A 46 -5.57 5.42 -1.25
C TYR A 46 -4.23 5.94 -0.69
N TRP A 47 -3.17 5.13 -0.74
CA TRP A 47 -1.83 5.47 -0.27
C TRP A 47 -0.98 6.27 -1.26
N ALA A 48 -1.55 6.69 -2.40
CA ALA A 48 -0.76 7.27 -3.48
C ALA A 48 0.01 8.53 -3.06
N VAL A 49 -0.63 9.41 -2.27
CA VAL A 49 -0.01 10.65 -1.78
C VAL A 49 1.08 10.35 -0.74
N ASP A 50 0.81 9.46 0.20
CA ASP A 50 1.77 9.09 1.24
C ASP A 50 3.00 8.39 0.64
N ALA A 51 2.78 7.42 -0.26
CA ALA A 51 3.85 6.72 -0.96
C ALA A 51 4.70 7.67 -1.80
N ALA A 52 4.09 8.67 -2.46
CA ALA A 52 4.83 9.69 -3.18
C ALA A 52 5.75 10.50 -2.24
N GLY A 53 5.29 10.82 -1.02
CA GLY A 53 6.12 11.50 -0.02
C GLY A 53 7.20 10.63 0.62
N TRP A 54 7.06 9.31 0.60
CA TRP A 54 8.06 8.38 1.16
C TRP A 54 9.16 7.97 0.19
N LEU A 55 8.93 8.11 -1.11
CA LEU A 55 9.82 7.65 -2.18
C LEU A 55 10.65 8.78 -2.81
N THR A 56 10.45 10.02 -2.36
CA THR A 56 11.35 11.16 -2.60
C THR A 56 12.57 11.09 -1.69
#